data_AF-A0A834G683-F1
#
_entry.id   AF-A0A834G683-F1
#
_cell.length_a   1.000
_cell.length_b   1.000
_cell.length_c   1.000
_cell.angle_alpha   90.00
_cell.angle_beta   90.00
_cell.angle_gamma   90.00
#
_symmetry.space_group_name_H-M   'P 1'
#
loop_
_entity.id
_entity.type
_entity.pdbx_description
1 polymer ?
#
loop_
_entity_poly.entity_id
_entity_poly.type
_entity_poly.pdbx_seq_one_letter_code
_entity_poly.pdbx_strand_id
1 'polypeptide(L)'
;MPNAGISTKNAYSYLREEVAGHENYVNNLKMTMTSAGDSQSLLNYFKLGCIDESPEGVAKWFQNLGHRKEKLTTFKLYLHDQVSGKNPTAIVVARANFTSKTPAPIPFGKIVVIDDPLIVGPELNSTVMARAQGIYLSDGQEEFVLNMNFNFVFTSGKNKGSTLSLFGQNPVFHQYRELSIVGGTGFFD
;
A
#
# COMPACT_ATOMS: atom_id res chain seq x y z
N MET A 1 -1.44 13.43 -34.39
CA MET A 1 -1.09 13.08 -33.00
C MET A 1 -2.17 12.16 -32.46
N PRO A 2 -1.95 10.83 -32.34
CA PRO A 2 -2.87 9.99 -31.60
C PRO A 2 -2.53 10.11 -30.11
N ASN A 3 -3.55 10.44 -29.32
CA ASN A 3 -3.52 10.47 -27.86
C ASN A 3 -2.96 9.15 -27.33
N ALA A 4 -1.82 9.22 -26.63
CA ALA A 4 -1.33 8.13 -25.79
C ALA A 4 -2.25 8.01 -24.58
N GLY A 5 -3.42 7.40 -24.78
CA GLY A 5 -4.21 6.88 -23.69
C GLY A 5 -3.40 5.79 -23.01
N ILE A 6 -2.97 6.04 -21.79
CA ILE A 6 -2.39 5.03 -20.91
C ILE A 6 -3.46 3.95 -20.74
N SER A 7 -3.29 2.83 -21.45
CA SER A 7 -4.15 1.66 -21.31
C SER A 7 -3.83 0.99 -19.98
N THR A 8 -4.59 1.31 -18.95
CA THR A 8 -4.62 0.67 -17.62
C THR A 8 -5.17 -0.76 -17.65
N LYS A 9 -5.13 -1.44 -18.80
CA LYS A 9 -5.61 -2.82 -18.93
C LYS A 9 -4.56 -3.76 -18.35
N ASN A 10 -4.85 -4.27 -17.15
CA ASN A 10 -4.43 -5.57 -16.58
C ASN A 10 -3.49 -5.56 -15.35
N ALA A 11 -3.65 -4.63 -14.41
CA ALA A 11 -3.19 -4.85 -13.04
C ALA A 11 -4.24 -4.35 -12.04
N TYR A 12 -5.26 -5.16 -11.76
CA TYR A 12 -6.11 -4.93 -10.59
C TYR A 12 -5.41 -5.53 -9.38
N SER A 13 -4.74 -4.70 -8.59
CA SER A 13 -4.18 -5.04 -7.29
C SER A 13 -5.00 -4.33 -6.22
N TYR A 14 -5.78 -5.11 -5.47
CA TYR A 14 -6.61 -4.60 -4.40
C TYR A 14 -6.32 -5.32 -3.09
N LEU A 15 -6.42 -4.58 -2.01
CA LEU A 15 -6.25 -5.06 -0.65
C LEU A 15 -7.63 -5.23 -0.05
N ARG A 16 -7.99 -6.44 0.39
CA ARG A 16 -9.24 -6.68 1.10
C ARG A 16 -9.00 -6.68 2.59
N GLU A 17 -9.65 -5.76 3.30
CA GLU A 17 -9.55 -5.62 4.76
C GLU A 17 -10.76 -6.27 5.47
N GLU A 18 -10.54 -6.94 6.60
CA GLU A 18 -11.57 -7.46 7.51
C GLU A 18 -11.33 -6.96 8.94
N VAL A 19 -12.36 -6.42 9.60
CA VAL A 19 -12.26 -5.81 10.94
C VAL A 19 -12.47 -6.85 12.04
N ALA A 20 -11.58 -6.89 13.03
CA ALA A 20 -11.77 -7.69 14.24
C ALA A 20 -11.65 -6.85 15.52
N GLY A 21 -12.77 -6.69 16.26
CA GLY A 21 -12.80 -6.35 17.70
C GLY A 21 -12.55 -4.87 18.09
N HIS A 22 -13.31 -4.38 19.07
CA HIS A 22 -13.47 -2.96 19.40
C HIS A 22 -12.42 -2.31 20.32
N GLU A 23 -11.40 -3.01 20.81
CA GLU A 23 -10.52 -2.46 21.87
C GLU A 23 -9.07 -2.17 21.44
N ASN A 24 -8.64 -2.65 20.27
CA ASN A 24 -7.38 -2.26 19.60
C ASN A 24 -7.61 -2.44 18.09
N TYR A 25 -7.32 -1.44 17.25
CA TYR A 25 -7.55 -1.52 15.80
C TYR A 25 -6.58 -2.52 15.15
N VAL A 26 -6.91 -3.80 15.21
CA VAL A 26 -6.20 -4.86 14.47
C VAL A 26 -6.94 -5.08 13.17
N ASN A 27 -6.30 -4.69 12.08
CA ASN A 27 -6.86 -4.79 10.73
C ASN A 27 -6.29 -6.03 10.02
N ASN A 28 -7.15 -6.94 9.60
CA ASN A 28 -6.75 -8.11 8.83
C ASN A 28 -6.63 -7.70 7.36
N LEU A 29 -5.42 -7.70 6.80
CA LEU A 29 -5.18 -7.34 5.40
C LEU A 29 -4.90 -8.59 4.55
N LYS A 30 -5.81 -8.90 3.64
CA LYS A 30 -5.55 -9.85 2.57
C LYS A 30 -5.17 -9.08 1.31
N MET A 31 -3.91 -9.20 0.91
CA MET A 31 -3.35 -8.48 -0.23
C MET A 31 -3.21 -9.41 -1.43
N THR A 32 -3.82 -9.04 -2.56
CA THR A 32 -3.65 -9.77 -3.82
C THR A 32 -3.01 -8.84 -4.84
N MET A 33 -1.81 -9.18 -5.32
CA MET A 33 -1.10 -8.36 -6.30
C MET A 33 -0.69 -9.17 -7.51
N THR A 34 -1.21 -8.77 -8.67
CA THR A 34 -0.80 -9.25 -9.98
C THR A 34 0.24 -8.26 -10.54
N SER A 35 1.50 -8.64 -10.60
CA SER A 35 2.57 -7.85 -11.22
C SER A 35 2.95 -8.43 -12.57
N ALA A 36 3.02 -7.62 -13.63
CA ALA A 36 3.50 -8.05 -14.94
C ALA A 36 5.03 -7.96 -15.02
N GLY A 37 5.77 -8.99 -14.61
CA GLY A 37 7.23 -8.93 -14.64
C GLY A 37 7.98 -10.13 -14.07
N ASP A 38 9.11 -10.48 -14.70
CA ASP A 38 10.11 -11.37 -14.14
C ASP A 38 11.35 -10.56 -13.74
N SER A 39 11.66 -10.51 -12.45
CA SER A 39 12.85 -9.90 -11.86
C SER A 39 14.16 -10.37 -12.52
N GLN A 40 14.22 -11.60 -13.04
CA GLN A 40 15.39 -12.11 -13.76
C GLN A 40 15.56 -11.44 -15.13
N SER A 41 14.46 -11.14 -15.81
CA SER A 41 14.45 -10.41 -17.09
C SER A 41 14.82 -8.94 -16.91
N LEU A 42 14.39 -8.31 -15.81
CA LEU A 42 14.82 -6.97 -15.42
C LEU A 42 16.33 -6.92 -15.14
N LEU A 43 16.86 -7.86 -14.35
CA LEU A 43 18.29 -7.93 -14.06
C LEU A 43 19.13 -8.17 -15.31
N ASN A 44 18.65 -8.97 -16.27
CA ASN A 44 19.32 -9.14 -17.56
C ASN A 44 19.27 -7.87 -18.44
N TYR A 45 18.19 -7.08 -18.33
CA TYR A 45 18.08 -5.78 -18.99
C TYR A 45 19.04 -4.74 -18.38
N PHE A 46 19.16 -4.69 -17.05
CA PHE A 46 20.09 -3.78 -16.36
C PHE A 46 21.57 -4.17 -16.52
N LYS A 47 21.88 -5.47 -16.65
CA LYS A 47 23.25 -5.96 -16.91
C LYS A 47 23.82 -5.53 -18.26
N LEU A 48 22.99 -5.08 -19.20
CA LEU A 48 23.42 -4.61 -20.52
C LEU A 48 23.85 -3.13 -20.56
N GLY A 49 23.93 -2.44 -19.42
CA GLY A 49 24.78 -1.25 -19.26
C GLY A 49 24.30 0.06 -19.89
N CYS A 50 23.14 0.12 -20.54
CA CYS A 50 22.65 1.37 -21.13
C CYS A 50 21.14 1.46 -20.95
N ILE A 51 20.67 2.26 -19.98
CA ILE A 51 19.30 2.76 -20.05
C ILE A 51 19.35 3.83 -21.14
N ASP A 52 18.81 3.52 -22.31
CA ASP A 52 18.52 4.54 -23.31
C ASP A 52 17.31 5.33 -22.81
N GLU A 53 17.58 6.43 -22.10
CA GLU A 53 16.57 7.34 -21.55
C GLU A 53 15.91 8.23 -22.62
N SER A 54 16.30 8.08 -23.89
CA SER A 54 15.64 8.77 -24.98
C SER A 54 14.15 8.37 -25.06
N PRO A 55 13.29 9.24 -25.60
CA PRO A 55 11.88 8.90 -25.85
C PRO A 55 11.72 7.59 -26.64
N GLU A 56 12.61 7.29 -27.58
CA GLU A 56 12.63 6.04 -28.33
C GLU A 56 12.98 4.82 -27.46
N GLY A 57 13.99 4.96 -26.58
CA GLY A 57 14.38 3.92 -25.63
C GLY A 57 13.26 3.59 -24.64
N VAL A 58 12.59 4.61 -24.11
CA VAL A 58 11.41 4.47 -23.23
C VAL A 58 10.25 3.81 -23.99
N ALA A 59 9.94 4.24 -25.22
CA ALA A 59 8.88 3.64 -26.02
C ALA A 59 9.14 2.16 -26.33
N LYS A 60 10.39 1.79 -26.62
CA LYS A 60 10.81 0.40 -26.85
C LYS A 60 10.72 -0.44 -25.57
N TRP A 61 11.02 0.13 -24.41
CA TRP A 61 10.79 -0.52 -23.12
C TRP A 61 9.29 -0.80 -22.88
N PHE A 62 8.41 0.17 -23.13
CA PHE A 62 6.95 0.00 -23.00
C PHE A 62 6.40 -1.09 -23.93
N GLN A 63 6.87 -1.16 -25.18
CA GLN A 63 6.44 -2.22 -26.12
C GLN A 63 6.83 -3.62 -25.63
N ASN A 64 7.96 -3.75 -24.92
CA ASN A 64 8.42 -5.03 -24.39
C ASN A 64 7.73 -5.46 -23.09
N LEU A 65 6.95 -4.58 -22.42
CA LEU A 65 6.18 -4.95 -21.22
C LEU A 65 5.15 -6.04 -21.53
N GLY A 66 4.50 -5.99 -22.70
CA GLY A 66 3.48 -6.96 -23.12
C GLY A 66 3.99 -8.39 -23.34
N HIS A 67 5.30 -8.59 -23.37
CA HIS A 67 5.94 -9.91 -23.49
C HIS A 67 6.41 -10.50 -22.15
N ARG A 68 6.21 -9.79 -21.04
CA ARG A 68 6.62 -10.27 -19.71
C ARG A 68 5.57 -11.22 -19.14
N LYS A 69 6.05 -12.31 -18.55
CA LYS A 69 5.18 -13.25 -17.82
C LYS A 69 4.68 -12.57 -16.55
N GLU A 70 3.36 -12.48 -16.42
CA GLU A 70 2.73 -12.03 -15.19
C GLU A 70 3.05 -12.98 -14.03
N LYS A 71 3.38 -12.39 -12.88
CA LYS A 71 3.56 -13.07 -11.60
C LYS A 71 2.50 -12.59 -10.63
N LEU A 72 1.74 -13.53 -10.09
CA LEU A 72 0.77 -13.27 -9.02
C LEU A 72 1.43 -13.58 -7.67
N THR A 73 1.44 -12.60 -6.77
CA THR A 73 1.86 -12.80 -5.38
C THR A 73 0.72 -12.41 -4.45
N THR A 74 0.34 -13.33 -3.57
CA THR A 74 -0.71 -13.12 -2.57
C THR A 74 -0.08 -13.11 -1.18
N PHE A 75 -0.40 -12.09 -0.39
CA PHE A 75 -0.03 -12.00 1.02
C PHE A 75 -1.29 -12.02 1.89
N LYS A 76 -1.18 -12.62 3.07
CA LYS A 76 -2.14 -12.44 4.16
C LYS A 76 -1.34 -11.96 5.35
N LEU A 77 -1.54 -10.71 5.74
CA LEU A 77 -0.79 -10.05 6.80
C LEU A 77 -1.75 -9.25 7.68
N TYR A 78 -1.27 -8.86 8.86
CA TYR A 78 -2.05 -8.14 9.85
C TYR A 78 -1.37 -6.82 10.13
N LEU A 79 -2.11 -5.72 9.98
CA LEU A 79 -1.65 -4.36 10.28
C LEU A 79 -2.12 -3.99 11.67
N HIS A 80 -1.17 -3.54 12.50
CA HIS A 80 -1.46 -3.09 13.85
C HIS A 80 -1.23 -1.58 13.95
N ASP A 81 -2.33 -0.82 13.87
CA ASP A 81 -2.33 0.62 14.08
C ASP A 81 -2.46 0.92 15.58
N GLN A 82 -1.35 1.36 16.19
CA GLN A 82 -1.30 1.67 17.62
C GLN A 82 -1.36 3.19 17.85
N VAL A 83 -2.58 3.70 17.92
CA VAL A 83 -2.88 5.13 18.16
C VAL A 83 -2.75 5.59 19.62
N SER A 84 -2.55 4.67 20.57
CA SER A 84 -2.46 4.97 22.00
C SER A 84 -1.60 3.96 22.79
N GLY A 85 -1.38 4.22 24.08
CA GLY A 85 -0.56 3.38 24.96
C GLY A 85 0.87 3.89 25.10
N LYS A 86 1.78 3.03 25.62
CA LYS A 86 3.14 3.44 25.99
C LYS A 86 4.04 3.72 24.78
N ASN A 87 3.85 2.99 23.67
CA ASN A 87 4.67 3.07 22.46
C ASN A 87 3.75 3.19 21.24
N PRO A 88 3.10 4.34 21.01
CA PRO A 88 2.26 4.54 19.84
C PRO A 88 3.09 4.46 18.55
N THR A 89 2.52 3.83 17.53
CA THR A 89 3.09 3.74 16.17
C THR A 89 2.41 4.71 15.19
N ALA A 90 1.29 5.31 15.62
CA ALA A 90 0.54 6.30 14.86
C ALA A 90 0.33 7.59 15.66
N ILE A 91 0.73 8.72 15.08
CA ILE A 91 0.76 10.03 15.74
C ILE A 91 0.02 11.08 14.91
N VAL A 92 -0.92 11.79 15.54
CA VAL A 92 -1.60 12.95 14.92
C VAL A 92 -0.61 14.10 14.78
N VAL A 93 -0.31 14.50 13.55
CA VAL A 93 0.64 15.59 13.24
C VAL A 93 -0.04 16.89 12.83
N ALA A 94 -1.29 16.83 12.36
CA ALA A 94 -2.10 18.00 12.04
C ALA A 94 -3.57 17.76 12.35
N ARG A 95 -4.29 18.83 12.67
CA ARG A 95 -5.74 18.83 12.93
C ARG A 95 -6.37 20.14 12.47
N ALA A 96 -7.56 20.05 11.90
CA ALA A 96 -8.39 21.20 11.60
C ALA A 96 -8.79 21.93 12.90
N ASN A 97 -8.94 23.26 12.80
CA ASN A 97 -9.35 24.11 13.93
C ASN A 97 -10.88 24.22 14.03
N PHE A 98 -11.56 23.08 14.01
CA PHE A 98 -12.99 22.98 14.28
C PHE A 98 -13.33 21.61 14.84
N THR A 99 -14.50 21.51 15.46
CA THR A 99 -15.01 20.25 16.00
C THR A 99 -15.85 19.55 14.94
N SER A 100 -15.42 18.37 14.50
CA SER A 100 -16.24 17.49 13.66
C SER A 100 -17.54 17.13 14.37
N LYS A 101 -18.66 17.13 13.65
CA LYS A 101 -19.96 16.68 14.17
C LYS A 101 -20.09 15.16 14.20
N THR A 102 -19.32 14.46 13.37
CA THR A 102 -19.33 13.00 13.25
C THR A 102 -18.45 12.39 14.35
N PRO A 103 -19.00 11.57 15.26
CA PRO A 103 -18.22 10.88 16.28
C PRO A 103 -17.31 9.84 15.62
N ALA A 104 -16.00 10.08 15.64
CA ALA A 104 -15.00 9.18 15.10
C ALA A 104 -13.74 9.19 15.98
N PRO A 105 -13.00 8.07 16.07
CA PRO A 105 -11.71 8.01 16.75
C PRO A 105 -10.71 9.04 16.19
N ILE A 106 -10.76 9.22 14.87
CA ILE A 106 -9.95 10.18 14.12
C ILE A 106 -10.92 11.04 13.31
N PRO A 107 -11.43 12.14 13.89
CA PRO A 107 -12.40 13.00 13.22
C PRO A 107 -11.84 13.67 11.96
N PHE A 108 -12.76 14.08 11.08
CA PHE A 108 -12.48 14.81 9.85
C PHE A 108 -11.44 15.93 10.07
N GLY A 109 -10.49 16.02 9.15
CA GLY A 109 -9.45 17.04 9.16
C GLY A 109 -8.25 16.73 10.05
N LYS A 110 -8.12 15.50 10.56
CA LYS A 110 -6.88 15.01 11.19
C LYS A 110 -5.96 14.33 10.17
N ILE A 111 -4.65 14.56 10.32
CA ILE A 111 -3.58 13.86 9.59
C ILE A 111 -2.72 13.10 10.61
N VAL A 112 -2.43 11.84 10.30
CA VAL A 112 -1.67 10.93 11.15
C VAL A 112 -0.48 10.39 10.38
N VAL A 113 0.70 10.40 11.02
CA VAL A 113 1.90 9.70 10.53
C VAL A 113 1.97 8.34 11.19
N ILE A 114 2.29 7.30 10.40
CA ILE A 114 2.37 5.92 10.86
C ILE A 114 3.73 5.29 10.58
N ASP A 115 4.14 4.42 11.49
CA ASP A 115 5.15 3.39 11.29
C ASP A 115 4.67 2.10 11.97
N ASP A 116 3.71 1.43 11.34
CA ASP A 116 2.98 0.30 11.92
C ASP A 116 3.56 -1.05 11.50
N PRO A 117 3.66 -2.04 12.40
CA PRO A 117 4.12 -3.37 12.03
C PRO A 117 3.08 -4.12 11.20
N LEU A 118 3.57 -4.80 10.16
CA LEU A 118 2.81 -5.71 9.31
C LEU A 118 3.29 -7.14 9.57
N ILE A 119 2.46 -7.97 10.21
CA ILE A 119 2.87 -9.25 10.81
C ILE A 119 2.13 -10.46 10.18
N VAL A 120 2.67 -11.68 10.35
CA VAL A 120 2.12 -12.90 9.70
C VAL A 120 0.85 -13.48 10.35
N GLY A 121 0.65 -13.22 11.63
CA GLY A 121 -0.51 -13.69 12.40
C GLY A 121 -1.09 -12.55 13.24
N PRO A 122 -2.34 -12.65 13.71
CA PRO A 122 -3.02 -11.55 14.41
C PRO A 122 -2.42 -11.21 15.79
N GLU A 123 -1.54 -12.06 16.32
CA GLU A 123 -0.92 -11.88 17.64
C GLU A 123 0.20 -10.83 17.59
N LEU A 124 0.21 -9.88 18.53
CA LEU A 124 1.21 -8.80 18.59
C LEU A 124 2.68 -9.26 18.64
N ASN A 125 2.94 -10.49 19.09
CA ASN A 125 4.28 -11.09 19.15
C ASN A 125 4.64 -11.90 17.89
N SER A 126 3.78 -11.90 16.86
CA SER A 126 4.02 -12.60 15.61
C SER A 126 5.16 -11.97 14.79
N THR A 127 5.66 -12.72 13.83
CA THR A 127 6.80 -12.31 13.01
C THR A 127 6.45 -11.08 12.16
N VAL A 128 7.26 -10.03 12.29
CA VAL A 128 7.17 -8.83 11.44
C VAL A 128 7.72 -9.12 10.05
N MET A 129 6.86 -8.95 9.04
CA MET A 129 7.20 -9.11 7.62
C MET A 129 7.57 -7.80 6.95
N ALA A 130 6.84 -6.74 7.29
CA ALA A 130 7.01 -5.41 6.74
C ALA A 130 6.60 -4.36 7.76
N ARG A 131 6.77 -3.09 7.39
CA ARG A 131 6.21 -1.95 8.12
C ARG A 131 5.38 -1.10 7.17
N ALA A 132 4.23 -0.61 7.63
CA ALA A 132 3.45 0.39 6.92
C ALA A 132 3.94 1.77 7.35
N GLN A 133 4.52 2.53 6.41
CA GLN A 133 5.19 3.79 6.67
C GLN A 133 4.64 4.89 5.76
N GLY A 134 4.11 5.95 6.36
CA GLY A 134 3.52 7.07 5.62
C GLY A 134 2.48 7.81 6.44
N ILE A 135 1.38 8.17 5.81
CA ILE A 135 0.29 8.91 6.43
C ILE A 135 -1.08 8.29 6.15
N TYR A 136 -2.03 8.60 7.02
CA TYR A 136 -3.43 8.61 6.65
C TYR A 136 -4.11 9.85 7.20
N LEU A 137 -5.25 10.22 6.63
CA LEU A 137 -6.03 11.37 7.09
C LEU A 137 -7.52 11.08 7.04
N SER A 138 -8.30 11.78 7.85
CA SER A 138 -9.77 11.67 7.79
C SER A 138 -10.34 12.77 6.89
N ASP A 139 -10.91 12.39 5.75
CA ASP A 139 -11.49 13.29 4.74
C ASP A 139 -13.00 13.07 4.50
N GLY A 140 -13.64 12.10 5.16
CA GLY A 140 -15.08 11.91 5.12
C GLY A 140 -15.82 12.86 6.08
N GLN A 141 -16.71 13.72 5.56
CA GLN A 141 -17.55 14.58 6.40
C GLN A 141 -18.78 13.85 6.94
N GLU A 142 -19.41 13.02 6.11
CA GLU A 142 -20.66 12.30 6.42
C GLU A 142 -20.40 10.92 7.04
N GLU A 143 -19.25 10.32 6.73
CA GLU A 143 -18.84 9.00 7.19
C GLU A 143 -17.38 8.98 7.66
N PHE A 144 -17.04 8.00 8.50
CA PHE A 144 -15.67 7.82 8.97
C PHE A 144 -14.82 7.10 7.92
N VAL A 145 -14.20 7.90 7.05
CA VAL A 145 -13.27 7.46 6.01
C VAL A 145 -11.86 7.93 6.34
N LEU A 146 -10.90 7.02 6.13
CA LEU A 146 -9.48 7.34 6.14
C LEU A 146 -8.93 7.27 4.72
N ASN A 147 -8.27 8.32 4.26
CA ASN A 147 -7.49 8.30 3.03
C ASN A 147 -6.08 7.83 3.36
N MET A 148 -5.71 6.68 2.80
CA MET A 148 -4.50 5.94 3.11
C MET A 148 -3.42 6.30 2.09
N ASN A 149 -2.26 6.75 2.55
CA ASN A 149 -1.10 7.03 1.70
C ASN A 149 0.18 6.60 2.42
N PHE A 150 0.59 5.35 2.19
CA PHE A 150 1.79 4.80 2.82
C PHE A 150 2.39 3.68 1.98
N ASN A 151 3.61 3.31 2.32
CA ASN A 151 4.30 2.19 1.72
C ASN A 151 4.34 1.00 2.69
N PHE A 152 4.18 -0.21 2.18
CA PHE A 152 4.65 -1.41 2.87
C PHE A 152 6.13 -1.61 2.56
N VAL A 153 6.98 -1.47 3.58
CA VAL A 153 8.42 -1.65 3.51
C VAL A 153 8.78 -3.02 4.07
N PHE A 154 9.11 -3.97 3.19
CA PHE A 154 9.37 -5.35 3.60
C PHE A 154 10.74 -5.49 4.28
N THR A 155 10.75 -6.04 5.49
CA THR A 155 11.95 -6.13 6.34
C THR A 155 12.49 -7.54 6.48
N SER A 156 11.73 -8.56 6.05
CA SER A 156 12.10 -9.97 6.16
C SER A 156 11.60 -10.82 4.99
N GLY A 157 12.04 -12.08 4.95
CA GLY A 157 11.71 -13.02 3.88
C GLY A 157 12.30 -12.66 2.51
N LYS A 158 11.76 -13.27 1.45
CA LYS A 158 12.22 -13.10 0.06
C LYS A 158 12.02 -11.69 -0.49
N ASN A 159 11.13 -10.92 0.11
CA ASN A 159 10.75 -9.57 -0.30
C ASN A 159 11.53 -8.48 0.45
N LYS A 160 12.44 -8.85 1.36
CA LYS A 160 13.21 -7.90 2.16
C LYS A 160 13.88 -6.83 1.29
N GLY A 161 13.69 -5.57 1.65
CA GLY A 161 14.21 -4.39 0.93
C GLY A 161 13.32 -3.91 -0.22
N SER A 162 12.24 -4.63 -0.54
CA SER A 162 11.24 -4.22 -1.54
C SER A 162 10.13 -3.40 -0.89
N THR A 163 9.44 -2.59 -1.68
CA THR A 163 8.28 -1.81 -1.20
C THR A 163 7.05 -1.99 -2.07
N LEU A 164 5.87 -1.79 -1.48
CA LEU A 164 4.61 -1.58 -2.21
C LEU A 164 4.01 -0.26 -1.79
N SER A 165 3.57 0.55 -2.76
CA SER A 165 2.93 1.84 -2.51
C SER A 165 1.41 1.70 -2.55
N LEU A 166 0.75 2.21 -1.52
CA LEU A 166 -0.68 2.13 -1.33
C LEU A 166 -1.29 3.53 -1.37
N PHE A 167 -2.39 3.66 -2.12
CA PHE A 167 -3.21 4.86 -2.12
C PHE A 167 -4.69 4.49 -2.24
N GLY A 168 -5.55 5.09 -1.41
CA GLY A 168 -7.00 4.91 -1.55
C GLY A 168 -7.82 5.30 -0.33
N GLN A 169 -9.14 5.33 -0.51
CA GLN A 169 -10.08 5.55 0.58
C GLN A 169 -10.40 4.26 1.33
N ASN A 170 -10.47 4.36 2.65
CA ASN A 170 -10.75 3.28 3.57
C ASN A 170 -11.98 3.63 4.44
N PRO A 171 -13.21 3.30 4.00
CA PRO A 171 -14.41 3.50 4.82
C PRO A 171 -14.43 2.50 5.97
N VAL A 172 -13.93 2.90 7.15
CA VAL A 172 -13.47 1.98 8.23
C VAL A 172 -14.56 1.03 8.74
N PHE A 173 -15.84 1.39 8.63
CA PHE A 173 -16.96 0.56 9.07
C PHE A 173 -17.48 -0.40 7.99
N HIS A 174 -16.98 -0.34 6.76
CA HIS A 174 -17.31 -1.33 5.75
C HIS A 174 -16.62 -2.65 6.06
N GLN A 175 -17.37 -3.75 5.93
CA GLN A 175 -16.89 -5.11 6.19
C GLN A 175 -15.76 -5.51 5.25
N TYR A 176 -15.83 -5.07 3.99
CA TYR A 176 -14.80 -5.29 2.99
C TYR A 176 -14.41 -3.96 2.40
N ARG A 177 -13.11 -3.69 2.38
CA ARG A 177 -12.53 -2.44 1.89
C ARG A 177 -11.47 -2.78 0.88
N GLU A 178 -11.40 -2.01 -0.19
CA GLU A 178 -10.45 -2.20 -1.28
C GLU A 178 -9.54 -0.98 -1.40
N LEU A 179 -8.24 -1.20 -1.23
CA LEU A 179 -7.21 -0.18 -1.41
C LEU A 179 -6.30 -0.55 -2.59
N SER A 180 -5.92 0.44 -3.39
CA SER A 180 -5.10 0.21 -4.58
C SER A 180 -3.62 0.13 -4.23
N ILE A 181 -2.93 -0.83 -4.83
CA ILE A 181 -1.47 -0.78 -4.95
C ILE A 181 -1.13 0.02 -6.19
N VAL A 182 -0.52 1.18 -6.01
CA VAL A 182 -0.20 2.13 -7.09
C VAL A 182 1.22 1.99 -7.61
N GLY A 183 2.04 1.16 -6.97
CA GLY A 183 3.41 0.90 -7.40
C GLY A 183 4.14 -0.07 -6.48
N GLY A 184 5.36 -0.43 -6.86
CA GLY A 184 6.26 -1.26 -6.08
C GLY A 184 7.71 -0.92 -6.37
N THR A 185 8.63 -1.46 -5.56
CA THR A 185 10.08 -1.42 -5.82
C THR A 185 10.70 -2.79 -5.58
N GLY A 186 11.89 -3.03 -6.13
CA GLY A 186 12.70 -4.22 -5.87
C GLY A 186 12.05 -5.49 -6.43
N PHE A 187 11.61 -6.39 -5.55
CA PHE A 187 10.93 -7.63 -5.97
C PHE A 187 9.65 -7.36 -6.77
N PHE A 188 9.07 -6.16 -6.62
CA PHE A 188 7.80 -5.77 -7.21
C PHE A 188 7.91 -4.78 -8.38
N ASP A 189 9.14 -4.49 -8.85
CA ASP A 189 9.40 -3.71 -10.08
C ASP A 189 9.14 -4.49 -11.37
#